data_AF-A0A7J5YWX8-F1
#
_entry.id   AF-A0A7J5YWX8-F1
#
_cell.length_a   1.000
_cell.length_b   1.000
_cell.length_c   1.000
_cell.angle_alpha   90.00
_cell.angle_beta   90.00
_cell.angle_gamma   90.00
#
_symmetry.space_group_name_H-M   'P 1'
#
loop_
_entity.id
_entity.type
_entity.pdbx_description
1 polymer ?
#
loop_
_entity_poly.entity_id
_entity_poly.type
_entity_poly.pdbx_seq_one_letter_code
_entity_poly.pdbx_strand_id
1 'polypeptide(L)'
;MQAIKCVVVGDGFDNYSANVMVDGKPVNLGLWDTAGQEDYDRLRPLSYPQTDVFLICFSLVSPASFENVRAKWYPEVRHHCPNTPSSWWAPSWICEMTRTPSRG
;
A
#
# COMPACT_ATOMS: atom_id res chain seq x y z
N MET A 1 6.59 22.40 8.53
CA MET A 1 6.00 21.10 8.92
C MET A 1 6.06 20.23 7.69
N GLN A 2 6.74 19.08 7.75
CA GLN A 2 6.81 18.17 6.61
C GLN A 2 5.51 17.38 6.55
N ALA A 3 4.88 17.30 5.37
CA ALA A 3 3.70 16.48 5.15
C ALA A 3 4.12 15.25 4.35
N ILE A 4 3.68 14.07 4.78
CA ILE A 4 3.87 12.81 4.06
C ILE A 4 2.50 12.29 3.67
N LYS A 5 2.27 12.15 2.36
CA LYS A 5 1.08 11.54 1.80
C LYS A 5 1.32 10.04 1.58
N CYS A 6 0.60 9.23 2.33
CA CYS A 6 0.53 7.79 2.16
C CYS A 6 -0.79 7.42 1.50
N VAL A 7 -0.74 6.58 0.46
CA VAL A 7 -1.95 5.96 -0.09
C VAL A 7 -2.01 4.50 0.33
N VAL A 8 -3.12 4.11 0.95
CA VAL A 8 -3.41 2.73 1.33
C VAL A 8 -4.26 2.10 0.22
N VAL A 9 -3.86 0.92 -0.25
CA VAL A 9 -4.59 0.14 -1.26
C VAL A 9 -4.94 -1.21 -0.67
N GLY A 10 -6.24 -1.53 -0.61
CA GLY A 10 -6.77 -2.77 -0.06
C GLY A 10 -8.30 -2.81 -0.09
N ASP A 11 -8.89 -3.83 0.55
CA ASP A 11 -10.35 -4.06 0.53
C ASP A 11 -11.13 -3.25 1.60
N GLY A 12 -10.50 -2.25 2.23
CA GLY A 12 -11.06 -1.41 3.30
C GLY A 12 -11.29 0.06 2.89
N PHE A 13 -11.90 0.86 3.77
CA PHE A 13 -12.07 2.29 3.56
C PHE A 13 -12.05 3.08 4.89
N ASP A 14 -10.96 3.80 5.19
CA ASP A 14 -10.85 4.81 6.25
C ASP A 14 -9.75 5.85 5.97
N ASN A 15 -10.09 7.15 5.98
CA ASN A 15 -9.09 8.22 5.88
C ASN A 15 -8.65 8.66 7.28
N TYR A 16 -7.34 8.77 7.50
CA TYR A 16 -6.77 9.13 8.80
C TYR A 16 -5.63 10.12 8.65
N SER A 17 -5.57 11.12 9.53
CA SER A 17 -4.44 12.05 9.60
C SER A 17 -3.91 12.14 11.03
N ALA A 18 -2.58 12.17 11.16
CA ALA A 18 -1.92 12.26 12.46
C ALA A 18 -0.63 13.07 12.39
N ASN A 19 -0.36 13.81 13.46
CA ASN A 19 0.93 14.42 13.68
C ASN A 19 1.84 13.42 14.41
N VAL A 20 2.96 13.06 13.79
CA VAL A 20 3.92 12.09 14.31
C VAL A 20 5.30 12.74 14.44
N MET A 21 6.07 12.31 15.44
CA MET A 21 7.45 12.75 15.63
C MET A 21 8.39 11.73 14.98
N VAL A 22 9.14 12.15 13.96
CA VAL A 22 10.15 11.32 13.29
C VAL A 22 11.49 12.02 13.47
N ASP A 23 12.46 11.35 14.10
CA ASP A 23 13.80 11.89 14.39
C ASP A 23 13.77 13.29 15.06
N GLY A 24 12.83 13.48 16.00
CA GLY A 24 12.66 14.74 16.72
C GLY A 24 12.01 15.87 15.90
N LYS A 25 11.54 15.59 14.68
CA LYS A 25 10.83 16.57 13.82
C LYS A 25 9.34 16.23 13.73
N PRO A 26 8.44 17.22 13.86
CA PRO A 26 7.02 17.02 13.67
C PRO A 26 6.68 16.87 12.18
N VAL A 27 6.03 15.76 11.85
CA VAL A 27 5.57 15.39 10.51
C VAL A 27 4.05 15.19 10.55
N ASN A 28 3.35 15.74 9.56
CA ASN A 28 1.93 15.49 9.37
C ASN A 28 1.76 14.32 8.39
N LEU A 29 1.27 13.20 8.86
CA LEU A 29 1.02 11.99 8.09
C LEU A 29 -0.44 11.98 7.63
N GLY A 30 -0.67 11.97 6.32
CA GLY A 30 -1.99 11.75 5.73
C GLY A 30 -2.09 10.34 5.16
N LEU A 31 -3.05 9.55 5.65
CA LEU A 31 -3.43 8.25 5.10
C LEU A 31 -4.67 8.43 4.21
N TRP A 32 -4.50 8.22 2.92
CA TRP A 32 -5.57 8.19 1.92
C TRP A 32 -5.91 6.74 1.61
N ASP A 33 -7.00 6.23 2.17
CA ASP A 33 -7.47 4.88 1.87
C ASP A 33 -8.30 4.86 0.59
N THR A 34 -8.19 3.78 -0.16
CA THR A 34 -8.80 3.64 -1.47
C THR A 34 -9.57 2.34 -1.56
N ALA A 35 -10.78 2.43 -2.10
CA ALA A 35 -11.66 1.28 -2.28
C ALA A 35 -11.02 0.23 -3.20
N GLY A 36 -10.97 -1.01 -2.72
CA GLY A 36 -10.48 -2.17 -3.48
C GLY A 36 -11.48 -2.76 -4.48
N GLN A 37 -12.75 -2.32 -4.48
CA GLN A 37 -13.73 -2.85 -5.45
C GLN A 37 -13.43 -2.35 -6.87
N GLU A 38 -13.74 -3.19 -7.86
CA GLU A 38 -13.48 -2.91 -9.29
C GLU A 38 -14.21 -1.66 -9.79
N ASP A 39 -15.38 -1.35 -9.23
CA ASP A 39 -16.15 -0.14 -9.55
C ASP A 39 -15.35 1.15 -9.31
N TYR A 40 -14.35 1.10 -8.42
CA TYR A 40 -13.47 2.22 -8.09
C TYR A 40 -12.13 2.21 -8.83
N ASP A 41 -11.86 1.24 -9.70
CA ASP A 41 -10.57 1.12 -10.41
C ASP A 41 -10.22 2.36 -11.24
N ARG A 42 -11.23 3.08 -11.75
CA ARG A 42 -11.01 4.33 -12.50
C ARG A 42 -10.82 5.55 -11.61
N LEU A 43 -11.34 5.50 -10.39
CA LEU A 43 -11.30 6.62 -9.45
C LEU A 43 -10.06 6.56 -8.55
N ARG A 44 -9.60 5.36 -8.21
CA ARG A 44 -8.44 5.14 -7.34
C ARG A 44 -7.16 5.84 -7.83
N PRO A 45 -6.80 5.85 -9.13
CA PRO A 45 -5.62 6.55 -9.61
C PRO A 45 -5.66 8.07 -9.41
N LEU A 46 -6.84 8.67 -9.20
CA LEU A 46 -6.96 10.10 -8.91
C LEU A 46 -6.34 10.47 -7.55
N SER A 47 -6.20 9.51 -6.64
CA SER A 47 -5.56 9.70 -5.34
C SER A 47 -4.04 9.60 -5.39
N TYR A 48 -3.45 9.07 -6.48
CA TYR A 48 -2.02 8.77 -6.59
C TYR A 48 -1.08 9.97 -6.82
N PRO A 49 -1.49 11.09 -7.46
CA PRO A 49 -0.61 12.22 -7.65
C PRO A 49 -0.03 12.73 -6.34
N GLN A 50 1.26 13.09 -6.38
CA GLN A 50 2.01 13.63 -5.23
C GLN A 50 2.04 12.70 -4.00
N THR A 51 1.95 11.39 -4.22
CA THR A 51 2.10 10.38 -3.15
C THR A 51 3.58 10.15 -2.85
N ASP A 52 3.95 10.25 -1.59
CA ASP A 52 5.32 10.03 -1.12
C ASP A 52 5.61 8.54 -0.93
N VAL A 53 4.60 7.76 -0.49
CA VAL A 53 4.72 6.32 -0.27
C VAL A 53 3.37 5.61 -0.44
N PHE A 54 3.41 4.40 -0.99
CA PHE A 54 2.25 3.50 -1.05
C PHE A 54 2.36 2.40 0.00
N LEU A 55 1.26 2.16 0.71
CA LEU A 55 1.07 1.03 1.60
C LEU A 55 0.07 0.08 0.95
N ILE A 56 0.52 -1.13 0.61
CA ILE A 56 -0.38 -2.13 0.03
C ILE A 56 -0.69 -3.19 1.10
N CYS A 57 -1.97 -3.34 1.39
CA CYS A 57 -2.48 -4.13 2.50
C CYS A 57 -3.20 -5.38 1.99
N PHE A 58 -3.11 -6.46 2.77
CA PHE A 58 -3.87 -7.68 2.56
C PHE A 58 -4.27 -8.27 3.92
N SER A 59 -5.30 -9.10 3.92
CA SER A 59 -5.81 -9.76 5.12
C SER A 59 -5.17 -11.15 5.27
N LEU A 60 -4.64 -11.43 6.47
CA LEU A 60 -4.05 -12.73 6.81
C LEU A 60 -5.07 -13.86 6.82
N VAL A 61 -6.35 -13.55 7.02
CA VAL A 61 -7.45 -14.52 7.01
C VAL A 61 -8.11 -14.67 5.64
N SER A 62 -7.68 -13.88 4.65
CA SER A 62 -8.16 -13.95 3.26
C SER A 62 -6.98 -14.10 2.29
N PRO A 63 -6.57 -15.34 1.97
CA PRO A 63 -5.48 -15.60 1.02
C PRO A 63 -5.67 -14.93 -0.34
N ALA A 64 -6.91 -14.80 -0.82
CA ALA A 64 -7.24 -14.11 -2.06
C ALA A 64 -6.77 -12.64 -2.06
N SER A 65 -6.85 -11.95 -0.92
CA SER A 65 -6.36 -10.56 -0.81
C SER A 65 -4.83 -10.47 -0.96
N PHE A 66 -4.09 -11.50 -0.57
CA PHE A 66 -2.64 -11.60 -0.81
C PHE A 66 -2.31 -11.97 -2.26
N GLU A 67 -3.18 -12.66 -2.98
CA GLU A 67 -3.01 -12.88 -4.42
C GLU A 67 -3.22 -11.56 -5.18
N ASN A 68 -4.21 -10.76 -4.77
CA ASN A 68 -4.51 -9.45 -5.35
C ASN A 68 -3.36 -8.45 -5.25
N VAL A 69 -2.55 -8.53 -4.20
CA VAL A 69 -1.27 -7.80 -4.06
C VAL A 69 -0.42 -7.94 -5.32
N ARG A 70 -0.12 -9.18 -5.74
CA ARG A 70 0.73 -9.42 -6.90
C ARG A 70 -0.02 -9.22 -8.23
N ALA A 71 -1.28 -9.61 -8.28
CA ALA A 71 -2.07 -9.63 -9.51
C ALA A 71 -2.61 -8.24 -9.91
N LYS A 72 -2.94 -7.38 -8.93
CA LYS A 72 -3.67 -6.13 -9.16
C LYS A 72 -2.97 -4.91 -8.55
N TRP A 73 -2.69 -4.93 -7.25
CA TRP A 73 -2.25 -3.73 -6.54
C TRP A 73 -0.84 -3.29 -6.88
N TYR A 74 0.12 -4.23 -6.95
CA TYR A 74 1.49 -3.88 -7.33
C TYR A 74 1.57 -3.32 -8.74
N PRO A 75 1.02 -4.02 -9.76
CA PRO A 75 1.17 -3.57 -11.14
C PRO A 75 0.48 -2.23 -11.36
N GLU A 76 -0.68 -1.99 -10.74
CA GLU A 76 -1.41 -0.72 -10.83
C GLU A 76 -0.60 0.46 -10.26
N VAL A 77 -0.09 0.32 -9.03
CA VAL A 77 0.76 1.36 -8.41
C VAL A 77 2.01 1.61 -9.23
N ARG A 78 2.67 0.55 -9.72
CA ARG A 78 3.88 0.69 -10.56
C ARG A 78 3.59 1.30 -11.94
N HIS A 79 2.41 1.05 -12.50
CA HIS A 79 1.98 1.62 -13.77
C HIS A 79 1.79 3.14 -13.65
N HIS A 80 1.12 3.60 -12.60
CA HIS A 80 0.82 5.02 -12.40
C HIS A 80 1.95 5.82 -11.73
N CYS A 81 2.74 5.18 -10.87
CA CYS A 81 3.76 5.81 -10.03
C CYS A 81 5.05 4.97 -10.01
N PRO A 82 5.81 4.91 -11.12
CA PRO A 82 6.97 4.02 -11.23
C PRO A 82 8.09 4.35 -10.24
N ASN A 83 8.26 5.64 -9.92
CA ASN A 83 9.35 6.15 -9.08
C ASN A 83 9.01 6.26 -7.59
N THR A 84 7.74 6.04 -7.21
CA THR A 84 7.32 6.15 -5.81
C THR A 84 7.65 4.86 -5.06
N PRO A 85 8.23 4.94 -3.85
CA PRO A 85 8.42 3.76 -3.00
C PRO A 85 7.09 3.08 -2.64
N SER A 86 7.03 1.76 -2.80
CA SER A 86 5.92 0.93 -2.32
C SER A 86 6.46 -0.13 -1.38
N SER A 87 5.93 -0.19 -0.15
CA SER A 87 6.28 -1.21 0.84
C SER A 87 5.12 -2.18 1.04
N TRP A 88 5.44 -3.47 1.03
CA TRP A 88 4.53 -4.53 1.42
C TRP A 88 4.73 -4.78 2.90
N TRP A 89 3.76 -4.43 3.74
CA TRP A 89 3.79 -4.86 5.12
C TRP A 89 3.41 -6.34 5.18
N ALA A 90 4.41 -7.22 5.09
CA ALA A 90 4.27 -8.63 5.39
C ALA A 90 4.97 -8.92 6.73
N PRO A 91 4.30 -9.49 7.75
CA PRO A 91 4.98 -9.97 8.94
C PRO A 91 6.07 -11.00 8.55
N SER A 92 7.17 -11.03 9.31
CA SER A 92 8.42 -11.74 8.97
C SER A 92 8.25 -13.18 8.51
N TRP A 93 7.22 -13.89 9.00
CA TRP A 93 6.92 -15.28 8.62
C TRP A 93 6.40 -15.46 7.19
N ILE A 94 5.89 -14.43 6.52
CA ILE A 94 5.41 -14.49 5.12
C ILE A 94 6.56 -14.34 4.12
N CYS A 95 7.62 -13.61 4.49
CA CYS A 95 8.84 -13.49 3.67
C CYS A 95 9.53 -14.84 3.45
N GLU A 96 9.30 -15.80 4.35
CA GLU A 96 9.86 -17.15 4.27
C GLU A 96 9.09 -18.04 3.27
N MET A 97 7.78 -17.79 3.08
CA MET A 97 6.92 -18.55 2.14
C MET A 97 7.12 -18.17 0.67
N THR A 98 7.68 -16.98 0.37
CA THR A 98 8.00 -16.58 -1.01
C THR A 98 9.35 -17.10 -1.50
N ARG A 99 10.18 -17.66 -0.61
CA ARG A 99 11.34 -18.49 -0.97
C ARG A 99 10.87 -19.92 -1.23
N THR A 100 10.27 -20.16 -2.39
CA THR A 100 10.17 -21.53 -2.89
C THR A 100 11.59 -22.11 -3.02
N PRO A 101 11.91 -23.28 -2.44
CA PRO A 101 13.13 -23.99 -2.77
C PRO A 101 12.93 -24.58 -4.16
N SER A 102 13.39 -23.87 -5.19
CA SER A 102 13.63 -24.52 -6.49
C SER A 102 14.87 -25.39 -6.34
N ARG A 103 14.67 -26.69 -6.08
CA ARG A 103 15.57 -27.79 -6.46
C ARG A 103 14.96 -29.13 -6.04
N GLY A 104 14.38 -29.81 -7.03
CA GLY A 104 14.34 -31.26 -7.17
C GLY A 104 14.84 -31.56 -8.58
#